data_AF-X6L9K2-F1
#
_entry.id   AF-X6L9K2-F1
#
_cell.length_a   1.000
_cell.length_b   1.000
_cell.length_c   1.000
_cell.angle_alpha   90.00
_cell.angle_beta   90.00
_cell.angle_gamma   90.00
#
_symmetry.space_group_name_H-M   'P 1'
#
loop_
_entity.id
_entity.type
_entity.pdbx_description
1 polymer ?
#
loop_
_entity_poly.entity_id
_entity_poly.type
_entity_poly.pdbx_seq_one_letter_code
_entity_poly.pdbx_strand_id
1 'polypeptide(L)'
;TFLSKELSEEVQIKGRTARQGSYGSYSLVLCDKSLEKFLITKADIDNSRNAGNFYPLLHAKRCEFFKSQYAESKKYVDYAANEHKLGEELIAAVKRNDVDT
;
A
#
# COMPACT_ATOMS: atom_id res chain seq x y z
N THR A 1 1.94 9.63 14.22
CA THR A 1 2.88 9.95 13.12
C THR A 1 2.52 9.13 11.90
N PHE A 2 2.95 9.58 10.72
CA PHE A 2 2.58 8.97 9.44
C PHE A 2 3.81 8.38 8.75
N LEU A 3 3.74 7.08 8.44
CA LEU A 3 4.64 6.38 7.56
C LEU A 3 3.78 5.76 6.47
N SER A 4 4.04 6.13 5.22
CA SER A 4 3.34 5.62 4.04
C SER A 4 3.39 4.10 4.02
N LYS A 5 2.27 3.45 3.74
CA LYS A 5 2.21 1.99 3.58
C LYS A 5 2.80 1.53 2.25
N GLU A 6 2.71 2.38 1.24
CA GLU A 6 3.18 2.10 -0.11
C GLU A 6 4.37 2.98 -0.46
N LEU A 7 5.24 2.46 -1.33
CA LEU A 7 6.34 3.25 -1.88
C LEU A 7 5.83 4.32 -2.84
N SER A 8 4.79 4.02 -3.61
CA SER A 8 4.11 4.93 -4.55
C SER A 8 3.67 6.23 -3.86
N GLU A 9 3.06 6.11 -2.68
CA GLU A 9 2.62 7.24 -1.87
C GLU A 9 3.79 8.09 -1.39
N GLU A 10 4.87 7.46 -0.92
CA GLU A 10 6.09 8.20 -0.53
C GLU A 10 6.69 8.95 -1.72
N VAL A 11 6.76 8.31 -2.89
CA VAL A 11 7.26 8.92 -4.13
C VAL A 11 6.40 10.13 -4.51
N GLN A 12 5.08 10.03 -4.40
CA GLN A 12 4.19 11.16 -4.66
C GLN A 12 4.40 12.31 -3.66
N ILE A 13 4.56 12.01 -2.37
CA ILE A 13 4.84 13.03 -1.35
C ILE A 13 6.16 13.73 -1.64
N LYS A 14 7.22 12.96 -1.90
CA LYS A 14 8.53 13.50 -2.32
C LYS A 14 8.41 14.34 -3.60
N GLY A 15 7.61 13.90 -4.56
CA GLY A 15 7.33 14.66 -5.79
C GLY A 15 6.62 15.99 -5.54
N ARG A 16 5.89 16.15 -4.44
CA ARG A 16 5.25 17.43 -4.06
C ARG A 16 6.23 18.42 -3.42
N THR A 17 7.41 17.97 -2.96
CA THR A 17 8.40 18.85 -2.30
C THR A 17 9.37 19.51 -3.28
N ALA A 18 9.50 19.01 -4.51
CA ALA A 18 10.36 19.57 -5.55
C ALA A 18 9.56 19.82 -6.85
N ARG A 19 9.75 20.98 -7.49
CA ARG A 19 9.15 21.32 -8.80
C ARG A 19 10.27 21.62 -9.81
N GLN A 20 9.92 21.85 -11.08
CA GLN A 20 10.92 22.20 -12.10
C GLN A 20 11.81 23.36 -11.65
N GLY A 21 13.13 23.13 -11.67
CA GLY A 21 14.14 24.12 -11.31
C GLY A 21 14.34 24.34 -9.80
N SER A 22 13.62 23.62 -8.92
CA SER A 22 13.76 23.75 -7.47
C SER A 22 14.07 22.42 -6.78
N TYR A 23 14.87 22.50 -5.71
CA TYR A 23 15.18 21.37 -4.85
C TYR A 23 14.18 21.30 -3.70
N GLY A 24 13.78 20.08 -3.35
CA GLY A 24 12.92 19.79 -2.21
C GLY A 24 13.66 18.97 -1.15
N SER A 25 13.26 19.14 0.11
CA SER A 25 13.70 18.28 1.21
C SER A 25 12.55 17.39 1.68
N TYR A 26 12.89 16.21 2.17
CA TYR A 26 11.93 15.27 2.75
C TYR A 26 12.53 14.64 4.00
N SER A 27 11.84 14.76 5.13
CA SER A 27 12.24 14.21 6.41
C SER A 27 11.05 13.57 7.10
N LEU A 28 11.30 12.50 7.86
CA LEU A 28 10.27 11.75 8.58
C LEU A 28 10.48 11.91 10.08
N VAL A 29 9.40 12.27 10.79
CA VAL A 29 9.33 12.17 12.25
C VAL A 29 8.35 11.05 12.57
N LEU A 30 8.86 9.97 13.16
CA LEU A 30 8.12 8.74 13.39
C LEU A 30 7.98 8.48 14.90
N CYS A 31 6.91 7.79 15.28
CA CYS A 31 6.68 7.38 16.66
C CYS A 31 6.80 5.87 16.70
N ASP A 32 7.62 5.36 17.62
CA ASP A 32 7.93 3.94 17.76
C ASP A 32 6.67 3.08 17.83
N LYS A 33 5.68 3.48 18.65
CA LYS A 33 4.39 2.78 18.76
C LYS A 33 3.64 2.66 17.43
N SER A 34 3.76 3.67 16.56
CA SER A 34 3.10 3.64 15.23
C SER A 34 3.83 2.74 14.24
N LEU A 35 5.06 2.31 14.52
CA LEU A 35 5.85 1.41 13.68
C LEU A 35 5.55 -0.07 13.96
N GLU A 36 4.97 -0.39 15.12
CA GLU A 36 4.54 -1.76 15.49
C GLU A 36 3.58 -2.35 14.45
N LYS A 37 2.77 -1.53 13.78
CA LYS A 37 1.88 -1.96 12.68
C LYS A 37 2.62 -2.56 11.48
N PHE A 38 3.91 -2.25 11.33
CA PHE A 38 4.80 -2.82 10.31
C PHE A 38 5.69 -3.93 10.88
N LEU A 39 5.38 -4.45 12.07
CA LEU A 39 6.17 -5.46 12.77
C LEU A 39 7.62 -5.00 12.99
N ILE A 40 7.77 -3.71 13.27
CA ILE A 40 9.03 -3.09 13.68
C ILE A 40 9.00 -3.02 15.20
N THR A 41 9.91 -3.75 15.84
CA THR A 41 10.03 -3.80 17.29
C THR A 41 10.97 -2.73 17.80
N LYS A 42 10.94 -2.48 19.11
CA LYS A 42 11.89 -1.56 19.75
C LYS A 42 13.35 -2.01 19.56
N ALA A 43 13.62 -3.31 19.58
CA ALA A 43 14.95 -3.85 19.31
C ALA A 43 15.42 -3.53 17.88
N ASP A 44 14.53 -3.62 16.88
CA ASP A 44 14.87 -3.25 15.50
C ASP A 44 15.23 -1.76 15.37
N ILE A 45 14.51 -0.90 16.10
CA ILE A 45 14.75 0.56 16.16
C ILE A 45 16.12 0.83 16.78
N ASP A 46 16.41 0.24 17.93
CA ASP A 46 17.68 0.43 18.65
C ASP A 46 18.87 -0.07 17.81
N ASN A 47 18.75 -1.25 17.19
CA ASN A 47 19.76 -1.79 16.28
C ASN A 47 20.00 -0.89 15.07
N SER A 48 18.93 -0.36 14.48
CA SER A 48 19.04 0.52 13.30
C SER A 48 19.62 1.89 13.64
N ARG A 49 19.40 2.37 14.86
CA ARG A 49 20.01 3.61 15.36
C ARG A 49 21.51 3.48 15.48
N ASN A 50 21.99 2.34 15.96
CA ASN A 50 23.42 2.07 16.08
C ASN A 50 24.09 1.86 14.73
N ALA A 51 23.40 1.22 13.78
CA ALA A 51 23.92 0.92 12.45
C ALA A 51 23.74 2.06 11.42
N GLY A 52 22.94 3.09 11.73
CA GLY A 52 22.66 4.21 10.80
C GLY A 52 21.82 3.83 9.57
N ASN A 53 21.11 2.69 9.61
CA ASN A 53 20.42 2.09 8.47
C ASN A 53 18.88 2.10 8.60
N PHE A 54 18.33 3.12 9.27
CA PHE A 54 16.89 3.24 9.51
C PHE A 54 16.04 3.18 8.25
N TYR A 55 16.39 3.94 7.21
CA TYR A 55 15.59 3.99 5.99
C TYR A 55 15.51 2.62 5.28
N PRO A 56 16.63 1.90 5.07
CA PRO A 56 16.59 0.51 4.60
C PRO A 56 15.66 -0.40 5.41
N LEU A 57 15.70 -0.36 6.75
CA LEU A 57 14.79 -1.14 7.60
C LEU A 57 13.33 -0.78 7.33
N LEU A 58 13.00 0.52 7.37
CA LEU A 58 11.63 1.02 7.14
C LEU A 58 11.10 0.59 5.78
N HIS A 59 11.94 0.67 4.75
CA HIS A 59 11.57 0.27 3.39
C HIS A 59 11.29 -1.24 3.30
N ALA A 60 12.19 -2.09 3.83
CA ALA A 60 12.03 -3.53 3.80
C ALA A 60 10.75 -3.99 4.50
N LYS A 61 10.54 -3.52 5.74
CA LYS A 61 9.37 -3.86 6.57
C LYS A 61 8.06 -3.38 5.95
N ARG A 62 8.09 -2.20 5.33
CA ARG A 62 6.95 -1.69 4.57
C ARG A 62 6.64 -2.55 3.34
N CYS A 63 7.64 -2.98 2.58
CA CYS A 63 7.43 -3.85 1.43
C CYS A 63 6.85 -5.21 1.82
N GLU A 64 7.30 -5.79 2.94
CA GLU A 64 6.72 -7.01 3.50
C GLU A 64 5.25 -6.82 3.90
N PHE A 65 4.95 -5.73 4.62
CA PHE A 65 3.58 -5.38 5.01
C PHE A 65 2.66 -5.11 3.81
N PHE A 66 3.19 -4.49 2.74
CA PHE A 66 2.42 -4.28 1.52
C PHE A 66 2.13 -5.59 0.79
N LYS A 67 3.10 -6.51 0.73
CA LYS A 67 2.90 -7.83 0.11
C LYS A 67 1.77 -8.62 0.79
N SER A 68 1.72 -8.60 2.12
CA SER A 68 0.65 -9.30 2.86
C SER A 68 -0.73 -8.67 2.62
N GLN A 69 -0.85 -7.34 2.74
CA GLN A 69 -2.10 -6.64 2.43
C GLN A 69 -2.53 -6.83 0.96
N TYR A 70 -1.59 -6.83 0.02
CA TYR A 70 -1.90 -7.03 -1.40
C TYR A 70 -2.47 -8.42 -1.66
N ALA A 71 -1.87 -9.47 -1.07
CA ALA A 71 -2.34 -10.84 -1.21
C ALA A 71 -3.78 -11.02 -0.69
N GLU A 72 -4.14 -10.34 0.40
CA GLU A 72 -5.50 -10.31 0.92
C GLU A 72 -6.43 -9.50 0.00
N SER A 73 -6.05 -8.28 -0.35
CA SER A 73 -6.85 -7.38 -1.19
C SER A 73 -7.16 -7.98 -2.56
N LYS A 74 -6.20 -8.71 -3.14
CA LYS A 74 -6.36 -9.38 -4.44
C LYS A 74 -7.54 -10.36 -4.44
N LYS A 75 -7.80 -11.07 -3.34
CA LYS A 75 -8.93 -12.01 -3.25
C LYS A 75 -10.28 -11.30 -3.44
N TYR A 76 -10.42 -10.11 -2.87
CA TYR A 76 -11.63 -9.31 -3.01
C TYR A 76 -11.77 -8.71 -4.40
N VAL A 77 -10.65 -8.31 -5.03
CA VAL A 77 -10.65 -7.85 -6.41
C VAL A 77 -11.06 -8.97 -7.36
N ASP A 78 -10.50 -10.17 -7.20
CA ASP A 78 -10.83 -11.33 -8.01
C ASP A 78 -12.31 -11.73 -7.84
N TYR A 79 -12.82 -11.68 -6.61
CA TYR A 79 -14.25 -11.89 -6.33
C TYR A 79 -15.13 -10.85 -7.03
N ALA A 80 -14.82 -9.56 -6.88
CA ALA A 80 -15.59 -8.48 -7.50
C ALA A 80 -15.55 -8.56 -9.03
N ALA A 81 -14.43 -8.97 -9.62
CA ALA A 81 -14.31 -9.17 -11.07
C ALA A 81 -15.22 -10.31 -11.57
N ASN A 82 -15.32 -11.40 -10.82
CA ASN A 82 -16.22 -12.51 -11.15
C ASN A 82 -17.70 -12.08 -11.05
N GLU A 83 -18.08 -11.44 -9.96
CA GLU A 83 -19.45 -10.92 -9.77
C GLU A 83 -19.83 -9.91 -10.86
N HIS A 84 -18.89 -9.03 -11.24
CA HIS A 84 -19.09 -8.09 -12.32
C HIS A 84 -19.38 -8.80 -13.65
N LYS A 85 -18.58 -9.83 -13.99
CA LYS A 85 -18.77 -10.61 -15.21
C LYS A 85 -20.13 -11.33 -15.23
N LEU A 86 -20.53 -11.96 -14.12
CA LEU A 86 -21.84 -12.60 -14.01
C LEU A 86 -22.98 -11.59 -14.19
N GLY A 87 -22.81 -10.39 -13.61
CA GLY A 87 -23.75 -9.29 -13.82
C GLY A 87 -23.85 -8.85 -15.29
N GLU A 88 -22.73 -8.74 -16.00
CA GLU A 88 -22.72 -8.41 -17.43
C GLU A 88 -23.42 -9.49 -18.27
N GLU A 89 -23.17 -10.77 -17.98
CA GLU A 89 -23.82 -11.89 -18.65
C GLU A 89 -25.34 -11.89 -18.42
N LEU A 90 -25.78 -11.66 -17.19
CA LEU A 90 -27.20 -11.52 -16.84
C LEU A 90 -27.85 -10.34 -17.57
N ILE A 91 -27.23 -9.16 -17.54
CA ILE A 91 -27.74 -7.97 -18.24
C ILE A 91 -27.87 -8.27 -19.74
N ALA A 92 -26.91 -8.98 -20.32
CA ALA A 92 -26.96 -9.36 -21.73
C ALA A 92 -28.09 -10.36 -22.03
N ALA A 93 -28.33 -11.34 -21.15
CA ALA A 93 -29.43 -12.31 -21.30
C ALA A 93 -30.80 -11.64 -21.19
N VAL A 94 -30.99 -10.76 -20.19
CA VAL A 94 -32.22 -9.96 -20.02
C VAL A 94 -32.50 -9.11 -21.26
N LYS A 95 -31.48 -8.45 -21.82
CA LYS A 95 -31.63 -7.66 -23.05
C LYS A 95 -32.03 -8.50 -24.27
N ARG A 96 -31.71 -9.80 -24.28
CA ARG A 96 -32.07 -10.74 -25.35
C ARG A 96 -33.43 -11.41 -25.14
N ASN A 97 -34.16 -11.11 -24.05
CA ASN A 97 -35.33 -11.88 -23.58
C ASN A 97 -35.04 -13.39 -23.43
N ASP A 98 -33.77 -13.73 -23.19
CA ASP A 98 -33.28 -15.10 -23.05
C ASP A 98 -33.17 -15.46 -21.56
N VAL A 99 -34.28 -15.23 -20.84
CA VAL A 99 -34.40 -15.52 -19.42
C VAL A 99 -35.60 -16.43 -19.28
N ASP A 100 -35.35 -17.74 -19.12
CA ASP A 100 -36.41 -18.69 -18.76
C ASP A 100 -37.03 -18.20 -17.46
N THR A 101 -38.33 -17.92 -17.52
CA THR A 101 -39.14 -17.41 -16.40
C THR A 101 -39.64 -18.57 -15.55
#